data_AF-A0A8J3Z8J0-F1
#
_entry.id   AF-A0A8J3Z8J0-F1
#
_cell.length_a   1.000
_cell.length_b   1.000
_cell.length_c   1.000
_cell.angle_alpha   90.00
_cell.angle_beta   90.00
_cell.angle_gamma   90.00
#
_symmetry.space_group_name_H-M   'P 1'
#
loop_
_entity.id
_entity.type
_entity.pdbx_description
1 polymer ?
#
loop_
_entity_poly.entity_id
_entity_poly.type
_entity_poly.pdbx_seq_one_letter_code
_entity_poly.pdbx_strand_id
1 'polypeptide(L)'
;MTVRPAQSTAASTTHVGRQPVYDRGGDVIGYELLFREGAHATTATRRNAYATSQVIIAAFTEFGLAELVGDRPCFVNLTREFLVGELPVPFDYNQTVLEVLETIDVDDEVVTGIANLVDRGYTIALDDFVFTEHTSRLLPLASFVKVDMLDADPDTLQDTVTRLRQHPHLTLVAERLETEQQLTHATDLGFDLFQGHVLGRPHVTTTHALSPSDLRRLELLTALHDDDADIGHIADLTATDPALALRVLRASNSAASGMSKTVDSIRDAVILLGLQRIRDWVTLMVISDMTHATDDQLTTTLIRGRMCHSLADHRGLSPDAAFTVGLLSGVADLINQPIGDLVRSLPLAPDTTRALTDHSGPLGDVLATIRAYENTSTDTADDLASAYLAALAWSNRTLVPVSAADSSRV
;
A
#
# COMPACT_ATOMS: atom_id res chain seq x y z
N MET A 1 -43.86 11.29 -32.00
CA MET A 1 -42.72 10.34 -31.99
C MET A 1 -41.56 11.09 -31.37
N THR A 2 -41.49 11.09 -30.04
CA THR A 2 -40.53 11.89 -29.26
C THR A 2 -39.48 10.93 -28.74
N VAL A 3 -38.28 11.02 -29.31
CA VAL A 3 -37.11 10.23 -28.89
C VAL A 3 -36.69 10.72 -27.50
N ARG A 4 -36.75 9.83 -26.51
CA ARG A 4 -36.16 10.06 -25.18
C ARG A 4 -34.63 10.06 -25.32
N PRO A 5 -33.91 10.98 -24.65
CA PRO A 5 -32.45 10.94 -24.63
C PRO A 5 -31.99 9.71 -23.84
N ALA A 6 -30.92 9.08 -24.32
CA ALA A 6 -30.25 7.98 -23.63
C ALA A 6 -29.79 8.47 -22.26
N GLN A 7 -30.18 7.74 -21.21
CA GLN A 7 -29.63 7.94 -19.87
C GLN A 7 -28.15 7.59 -19.92
N SER A 8 -27.30 8.59 -19.69
CA SER A 8 -25.87 8.40 -19.42
C SER A 8 -25.76 7.53 -18.18
N THR A 9 -25.23 6.32 -18.33
CA THR A 9 -24.84 5.45 -17.22
C THR A 9 -23.70 6.13 -16.48
N ALA A 10 -23.95 6.60 -15.26
CA ALA A 10 -22.88 7.00 -14.35
C ALA A 10 -21.99 5.77 -14.12
N ALA A 11 -20.70 5.88 -14.41
CA ALA A 11 -19.72 4.87 -14.06
C ALA A 11 -19.69 4.75 -12.54
N SER A 12 -19.77 3.53 -12.02
CA SER A 12 -19.58 3.23 -10.61
C SER A 12 -18.11 3.43 -10.28
N THR A 13 -17.81 4.45 -9.48
CA THR A 13 -16.47 4.74 -9.01
C THR A 13 -15.97 3.59 -8.15
N THR A 14 -14.84 2.98 -8.52
CA THR A 14 -14.27 1.87 -7.73
C THR A 14 -12.92 2.28 -7.17
N HIS A 15 -12.82 2.27 -5.84
CA HIS A 15 -11.61 2.50 -5.07
C HIS A 15 -10.81 1.22 -4.93
N VAL A 16 -9.49 1.33 -5.01
CA VAL A 16 -8.58 0.22 -4.75
C VAL A 16 -7.58 0.61 -3.68
N GLY A 17 -7.53 -0.14 -2.59
CA GLY A 17 -6.55 0.01 -1.52
C GLY A 17 -5.78 -1.28 -1.29
N ARG A 18 -4.63 -1.17 -0.63
CA ARG A 18 -3.85 -2.31 -0.15
C ARG A 18 -3.70 -2.19 1.35
N GLN A 19 -4.06 -3.23 2.09
CA GLN A 19 -3.92 -3.29 3.54
C GLN A 19 -2.91 -4.37 3.93
N PRO A 20 -1.85 -4.05 4.69
CA PRO A 20 -0.88 -5.04 5.14
C PRO A 20 -1.46 -5.97 6.20
N VAL A 21 -1.07 -7.24 6.11
CA VAL A 21 -1.27 -8.28 7.13
C VAL A 21 0.06 -8.54 7.80
N TYR A 22 0.11 -8.42 9.12
CA TYR A 22 1.32 -8.53 9.93
C TYR A 22 1.34 -9.84 10.70
N ASP A 23 2.54 -10.38 10.94
CA ASP A 23 2.73 -11.45 11.93
C ASP A 23 2.94 -10.90 13.35
N ARG A 24 3.18 -11.80 14.31
CA ARG A 24 3.49 -11.45 15.71
C ARG A 24 4.79 -10.65 15.88
N GLY A 25 5.69 -10.69 14.91
CA GLY A 25 6.93 -9.92 14.90
C GLY A 25 6.75 -8.49 14.39
N GLY A 26 5.59 -8.18 13.80
CA GLY A 26 5.36 -6.91 13.12
C GLY A 26 5.88 -6.90 11.67
N ASP A 27 6.23 -8.07 11.12
CA ASP A 27 6.63 -8.19 9.73
C ASP A 27 5.41 -8.40 8.83
N VAL A 28 5.40 -7.73 7.66
CA VAL A 28 4.32 -7.87 6.69
C VAL A 28 4.45 -9.19 5.95
N ILE A 29 3.47 -10.08 6.14
CA ILE A 29 3.43 -11.41 5.51
C ILE A 29 2.62 -11.42 4.21
N GLY A 30 1.79 -10.41 3.98
CA GLY A 30 0.85 -10.39 2.87
C GLY A 30 0.04 -9.11 2.85
N TYR A 31 -0.81 -8.99 1.83
CA TYR A 31 -1.64 -7.81 1.63
C TYR A 31 -3.05 -8.20 1.23
N GLU A 32 -4.04 -7.56 1.83
CA GLU A 32 -5.41 -7.57 1.32
C GLU A 32 -5.60 -6.44 0.30
N LEU A 33 -6.19 -6.77 -0.85
CA LEU A 33 -6.63 -5.77 -1.82
C LEU A 33 -8.11 -5.44 -1.60
N LEU A 34 -8.36 -4.19 -1.25
CA LEU A 34 -9.67 -3.67 -0.93
C LEU A 34 -10.26 -3.00 -2.17
N PHE A 35 -11.30 -3.59 -2.73
CA PHE A 35 -12.09 -2.99 -3.81
C PHE A 35 -13.38 -2.43 -3.22
N ARG A 36 -13.49 -1.10 -3.13
CA ARG A 36 -14.66 -0.43 -2.55
C ARG A 36 -15.39 0.36 -3.62
N GLU A 37 -16.69 0.16 -3.80
CA GLU A 37 -17.50 1.06 -4.62
C GLU A 37 -17.76 2.39 -3.89
N GLY A 38 -17.84 3.48 -4.64
CA GLY A 38 -18.29 4.78 -4.16
C GLY A 38 -19.65 4.69 -3.45
N ALA A 39 -19.86 5.52 -2.42
CA ALA A 39 -20.87 5.41 -1.37
C ALA A 39 -22.35 5.53 -1.80
N HIS A 40 -22.68 5.34 -3.09
CA HIS A 40 -24.05 5.32 -3.61
C HIS A 40 -24.64 3.91 -3.81
N ALA A 41 -23.88 2.85 -3.53
CA ALA A 41 -24.38 1.47 -3.55
C ALA A 41 -25.03 1.07 -2.22
N THR A 42 -26.09 1.77 -1.78
CA THR A 42 -26.84 1.42 -0.54
C THR A 42 -27.71 0.16 -0.66
N THR A 43 -27.56 -0.63 -1.72
CA THR A 43 -28.18 -1.95 -1.85
C THR A 43 -27.20 -2.89 -2.57
N ALA A 44 -26.77 -3.96 -1.89
CA ALA A 44 -26.05 -5.08 -2.50
C ALA A 44 -26.96 -5.74 -3.56
N THR A 45 -26.93 -5.22 -4.78
CA THR A 45 -27.62 -5.81 -5.94
C THR A 45 -26.60 -6.60 -6.75
N ARG A 46 -27.01 -7.69 -7.41
CA ARG A 46 -26.14 -8.49 -8.30
C ARG A 46 -25.29 -7.64 -9.24
N ARG A 47 -25.81 -6.50 -9.70
CA ARG A 47 -25.10 -5.59 -10.60
C ARG A 47 -23.82 -5.02 -9.99
N ASN A 48 -23.80 -4.78 -8.69
CA ASN A 48 -22.66 -4.23 -7.94
C ASN A 48 -21.58 -5.31 -7.75
N ALA A 49 -21.98 -6.55 -7.41
CA ALA A 49 -21.06 -7.69 -7.33
C ALA A 49 -20.30 -7.93 -8.65
N TYR A 50 -21.00 -7.82 -9.79
CA TYR A 50 -20.40 -7.92 -11.12
C TYR A 50 -19.45 -6.75 -11.44
N ALA A 51 -19.73 -5.53 -10.96
CA ALA A 51 -18.86 -4.37 -11.19
C ALA A 51 -17.54 -4.50 -10.40
N THR A 52 -17.61 -4.85 -9.11
CA THR A 52 -16.42 -5.18 -8.29
C THR A 52 -15.58 -6.29 -8.94
N SER A 53 -16.24 -7.34 -9.45
CA SER A 53 -15.60 -8.46 -10.15
C SER A 53 -14.84 -8.02 -11.41
N GLN A 54 -15.38 -7.04 -12.17
CA GLN A 54 -14.71 -6.51 -13.37
C GLN A 54 -13.50 -5.66 -13.01
N VAL A 55 -13.52 -4.92 -11.90
CA VAL A 55 -12.36 -4.14 -11.46
C VAL A 55 -11.24 -5.05 -10.94
N ILE A 56 -11.59 -6.12 -10.23
CA ILE A 56 -10.66 -7.21 -9.89
C ILE A 56 -10.00 -7.72 -11.18
N ILE A 57 -10.79 -8.16 -12.17
CA ILE A 57 -10.27 -8.68 -13.43
C ILE A 57 -9.39 -7.66 -14.16
N ALA A 58 -9.84 -6.40 -14.26
CA ALA A 58 -9.13 -5.34 -14.97
C ALA A 58 -7.80 -4.99 -14.30
N ALA A 59 -7.80 -4.77 -12.97
CA ALA A 59 -6.60 -4.43 -12.21
C ALA A 59 -5.54 -5.54 -12.32
N PHE A 60 -5.95 -6.80 -12.21
CA PHE A 60 -5.01 -7.92 -12.32
C PHE A 60 -4.54 -8.18 -13.76
N THR A 61 -5.39 -7.91 -14.77
CA THR A 61 -4.99 -8.06 -16.18
C THR A 61 -4.04 -6.95 -16.63
N GLU A 62 -4.21 -5.72 -16.14
CA GLU A 62 -3.43 -4.56 -16.54
C GLU A 62 -2.07 -4.48 -15.84
N PHE A 63 -2.04 -4.68 -14.51
CA PHE A 63 -0.81 -4.50 -13.71
C PHE A 63 -0.12 -5.82 -13.37
N GLY A 64 -0.87 -6.92 -13.26
CA GLY A 64 -0.35 -8.20 -12.78
C GLY A 64 -0.15 -8.23 -11.25
N LEU A 65 -0.37 -9.39 -10.63
CA LEU A 65 -0.39 -9.53 -9.17
C LEU A 65 0.98 -9.23 -8.53
N ALA A 66 2.08 -9.64 -9.19
CA ALA A 66 3.44 -9.39 -8.73
C ALA A 66 3.79 -7.90 -8.65
N GLU A 67 3.25 -7.06 -9.54
CA GLU A 67 3.48 -5.62 -9.47
C GLU A 67 2.72 -4.95 -8.31
N LEU A 68 1.63 -5.56 -7.83
CA LEU A 68 0.79 -4.97 -6.78
C LEU A 68 1.25 -5.38 -5.36
N VAL A 69 1.62 -6.64 -5.19
CA VAL A 69 1.94 -7.22 -3.87
C VAL A 69 3.36 -7.80 -3.77
N GLY A 70 4.18 -7.69 -4.83
CA GLY A 70 5.53 -8.26 -4.88
C GLY A 70 5.48 -9.78 -4.95
N ASP A 71 6.25 -10.47 -4.11
CA ASP A 71 6.23 -11.93 -3.96
C ASP A 71 5.36 -12.41 -2.78
N ARG A 72 4.65 -11.49 -2.11
CA ARG A 72 3.85 -11.81 -0.91
C ARG A 72 2.45 -12.28 -1.28
N PRO A 73 1.82 -13.16 -0.47
CA PRO A 73 0.41 -13.51 -0.56
C PRO A 73 -0.51 -12.28 -0.68
N CYS A 74 -1.46 -12.37 -1.60
CA CYS A 74 -2.53 -11.39 -1.80
C CYS A 74 -3.86 -11.99 -1.36
N PHE A 75 -4.51 -11.36 -0.38
CA PHE A 75 -5.88 -11.67 0.01
C PHE A 75 -6.83 -10.90 -0.90
N VAL A 76 -7.81 -11.59 -1.48
CA VAL A 76 -8.75 -11.03 -2.48
C VAL A 76 -10.17 -11.45 -2.15
N ASN A 77 -11.04 -10.45 -2.01
CA ASN A 77 -12.44 -10.64 -1.67
C ASN A 77 -13.19 -11.19 -2.87
N LEU A 78 -13.82 -12.35 -2.70
CA LEU A 78 -14.63 -12.97 -3.75
C LEU A 78 -16.12 -12.74 -3.52
N THR A 79 -16.81 -12.41 -4.59
CA THR A 79 -18.26 -12.50 -4.65
C THR A 79 -18.70 -13.95 -4.87
N ARG A 80 -19.98 -14.23 -4.62
CA ARG A 80 -20.56 -15.57 -4.81
C ARG A 80 -20.31 -16.12 -6.22
N GLU A 81 -20.38 -15.28 -7.25
CA GLU A 81 -20.26 -15.67 -8.65
C GLU A 81 -18.92 -16.34 -8.97
N PHE A 82 -17.82 -15.95 -8.29
CA PHE A 82 -16.54 -16.64 -8.40
C PHE A 82 -16.54 -17.99 -7.67
N LEU A 83 -17.15 -18.03 -6.48
CA LEU A 83 -17.20 -19.24 -5.66
C LEU A 83 -17.97 -20.36 -6.36
N VAL A 84 -19.12 -20.05 -6.97
CA VAL A 84 -19.98 -21.03 -7.66
C VAL A 84 -19.54 -21.31 -9.11
N GLY A 85 -18.52 -20.60 -9.61
CA GLY A 85 -17.94 -20.84 -10.94
C GLY A 85 -18.70 -20.19 -12.11
N GLU A 86 -19.56 -19.21 -11.85
CA GLU A 86 -20.15 -18.36 -12.90
C GLU A 86 -19.10 -17.46 -13.56
N LEU A 87 -18.14 -16.98 -12.76
CA LEU A 87 -17.00 -16.19 -13.22
C LEU A 87 -15.68 -16.95 -13.00
N PRO A 88 -14.74 -16.90 -13.96
CA PRO A 88 -13.43 -17.50 -13.77
C PRO A 88 -12.62 -16.66 -12.77
N VAL A 89 -11.95 -17.35 -11.84
CA VAL A 89 -10.94 -16.73 -10.98
C VAL A 89 -9.73 -16.35 -11.85
N PRO A 90 -9.37 -15.05 -11.98
CA PRO A 90 -8.44 -14.57 -13.00
C PRO A 90 -6.96 -14.68 -12.63
N PHE A 91 -6.62 -15.30 -11.49
CA PHE A 91 -5.26 -15.30 -10.93
C PHE A 91 -4.80 -16.70 -10.51
N ASP A 92 -3.48 -16.89 -10.46
CA ASP A 92 -2.83 -18.15 -10.10
C ASP A 92 -2.92 -18.44 -8.60
N TYR A 93 -3.04 -19.73 -8.25
CA TYR A 93 -3.24 -20.18 -6.88
C TYR A 93 -2.03 -19.96 -5.94
N ASN A 94 -0.82 -19.81 -6.49
CA ASN A 94 0.42 -19.77 -5.69
C ASN A 94 0.56 -18.53 -4.80
N GLN A 95 -0.10 -17.43 -5.14
CA GLN A 95 0.08 -16.14 -4.46
C GLN A 95 -1.24 -15.50 -4.02
N THR A 96 -2.36 -16.23 -4.11
CA THR A 96 -3.68 -15.67 -3.80
C THR A 96 -4.40 -16.46 -2.73
N VAL A 97 -4.87 -15.74 -1.72
CA VAL A 97 -5.79 -16.22 -0.70
C VAL A 97 -7.18 -15.65 -1.04
N LEU A 98 -8.16 -16.54 -1.20
CA LEU A 98 -9.52 -16.19 -1.57
C LEU A 98 -10.34 -15.94 -0.31
N GLU A 99 -10.82 -14.71 -0.13
CA GLU A 99 -11.67 -14.36 1.00
C GLU A 99 -13.14 -14.57 0.68
N VAL A 100 -13.81 -15.37 1.53
CA VAL A 100 -15.25 -15.55 1.50
C VAL A 100 -15.86 -14.52 2.45
N LEU A 101 -16.59 -13.57 1.88
CA LEU A 101 -17.26 -12.50 2.62
C LEU A 101 -18.38 -13.05 3.54
N GLU A 102 -18.52 -12.43 4.71
CA GLU A 102 -19.57 -12.64 5.69
C GLU A 102 -20.98 -12.42 5.14
N THR A 103 -21.11 -11.56 4.13
CA THR A 103 -22.37 -11.26 3.42
C THR A 103 -22.87 -12.39 2.51
N ILE A 104 -22.07 -13.44 2.26
CA ILE A 104 -22.44 -14.53 1.36
C ILE A 104 -23.28 -15.57 2.10
N ASP A 105 -24.49 -15.82 1.59
CA ASP A 105 -25.33 -16.93 2.05
C ASP A 105 -24.66 -18.28 1.75
N VAL A 106 -24.28 -18.99 2.80
CA VAL A 106 -23.57 -20.29 2.71
C VAL A 106 -24.56 -21.44 2.51
N ASP A 107 -24.74 -21.83 1.26
CA ASP A 107 -25.52 -23.01 0.85
C ASP A 107 -24.63 -24.12 0.25
N ASP A 108 -25.26 -25.21 -0.20
CA ASP A 108 -24.55 -26.38 -0.74
C ASP A 108 -23.74 -26.06 -2.01
N GLU A 109 -24.19 -25.07 -2.79
CA GLU A 109 -23.50 -24.65 -4.02
C GLU A 109 -22.21 -23.91 -3.67
N VAL A 110 -22.26 -22.98 -2.71
CA VAL A 110 -21.08 -22.26 -2.21
C VAL A 110 -20.07 -23.22 -1.57
N VAL A 111 -20.53 -24.14 -0.72
CA VAL A 111 -19.64 -25.13 -0.08
C VAL A 111 -18.95 -26.01 -1.13
N THR A 112 -19.70 -26.47 -2.14
CA THR A 112 -19.14 -27.27 -3.24
C THR A 112 -18.15 -26.46 -4.09
N GLY A 113 -18.48 -25.20 -4.37
CA GLY A 113 -17.63 -24.27 -5.10
C GLY A 113 -16.29 -24.03 -4.41
N ILE A 114 -16.32 -23.74 -3.10
CA ILE A 114 -15.11 -23.58 -2.27
C ILE A 114 -14.29 -24.86 -2.26
N ALA A 115 -14.90 -26.03 -2.10
CA ALA A 115 -14.19 -27.31 -2.14
C ALA A 115 -13.47 -27.51 -3.50
N ASN A 116 -14.12 -27.19 -4.61
CA ASN A 116 -13.50 -27.26 -5.94
C ASN A 116 -12.30 -26.28 -6.08
N LEU A 117 -12.36 -25.11 -5.44
CA LEU A 117 -11.25 -24.16 -5.43
C LEU A 117 -10.06 -24.69 -4.60
N VAL A 118 -10.34 -25.30 -3.45
CA VAL A 118 -9.33 -25.97 -2.62
C VAL A 118 -8.67 -27.12 -3.39
N ASP A 119 -9.44 -27.96 -4.09
CA ASP A 119 -8.93 -29.06 -4.91
C ASP A 119 -8.03 -28.58 -6.07
N ARG A 120 -8.24 -27.34 -6.53
CA ARG A 120 -7.40 -26.66 -7.53
C ARG A 120 -6.14 -26.04 -6.94
N GLY A 121 -5.97 -26.06 -5.61
CA GLY A 121 -4.80 -25.55 -4.89
C GLY A 121 -4.95 -24.13 -4.34
N TYR A 122 -6.14 -23.52 -4.41
CA TYR A 122 -6.34 -22.20 -3.81
C TYR A 122 -6.41 -22.27 -2.28
N THR A 123 -5.91 -21.21 -1.65
CA THR A 123 -6.02 -21.03 -0.20
C THR A 123 -7.25 -20.19 0.11
N ILE A 124 -8.02 -20.58 1.13
CA ILE A 124 -9.29 -19.93 1.49
C ILE A 124 -9.17 -19.22 2.84
N ALA A 125 -9.69 -17.99 2.92
CA ALA A 125 -9.91 -17.23 4.14
C ALA A 125 -11.42 -16.97 4.35
N LEU A 126 -11.85 -16.98 5.60
CA LEU A 126 -13.21 -16.56 5.99
C LEU A 126 -13.12 -15.18 6.62
N ASP A 127 -13.83 -14.20 6.06
CA ASP A 127 -13.84 -12.80 6.49
C ASP A 127 -14.94 -12.55 7.54
N ASP A 128 -14.70 -11.65 8.51
CA ASP A 128 -15.64 -11.28 9.60
C ASP A 128 -16.41 -12.50 10.18
N PHE A 129 -15.68 -13.58 10.54
CA PHE A 129 -16.32 -14.88 10.80
C PHE A 129 -17.18 -14.91 12.06
N VAL A 130 -18.44 -15.33 11.90
CA VAL A 130 -19.38 -15.62 12.99
C VAL A 130 -19.82 -17.08 12.96
N PHE A 131 -19.89 -17.70 14.15
CA PHE A 131 -20.35 -19.08 14.28
C PHE A 131 -21.86 -19.22 14.01
N THR A 132 -22.21 -19.85 12.88
CA THR A 132 -23.55 -20.31 12.55
C THR A 132 -23.53 -21.77 12.10
N GLU A 133 -24.69 -22.41 11.98
CA GLU A 133 -24.79 -23.77 11.43
C GLU A 133 -24.20 -23.85 10.00
N HIS A 134 -24.42 -22.82 9.20
CA HIS A 134 -23.98 -22.76 7.81
C HIS A 134 -22.49 -22.45 7.68
N THR A 135 -22.00 -21.40 8.35
CA THR A 135 -20.59 -20.96 8.28
C THR A 135 -19.62 -21.98 8.88
N SER A 136 -20.04 -22.76 9.87
CA SER A 136 -19.23 -23.83 10.46
C SER A 136 -18.84 -24.92 9.44
N ARG A 137 -19.61 -25.08 8.36
CA ARG A 137 -19.31 -26.03 7.27
C ARG A 137 -18.07 -25.63 6.46
N LEU A 138 -17.65 -24.37 6.53
CA LEU A 138 -16.50 -23.84 5.79
C LEU A 138 -15.17 -24.02 6.52
N LEU A 139 -15.19 -24.20 7.85
CA LEU A 139 -13.97 -24.35 8.67
C LEU A 139 -13.02 -25.48 8.21
N PRO A 140 -13.50 -26.65 7.75
CA PRO A 140 -12.62 -27.70 7.22
C PRO A 140 -11.97 -27.34 5.88
N LEU A 141 -12.51 -26.37 5.15
CA LEU A 141 -12.03 -25.93 3.82
C LEU A 141 -11.15 -24.67 3.91
N ALA A 142 -11.19 -23.97 5.03
CA ALA A 142 -10.45 -22.74 5.26
C ALA A 142 -9.03 -22.99 5.77
N SER A 143 -8.12 -22.07 5.44
CA SER A 143 -6.77 -21.98 6.00
C SER A 143 -6.63 -20.77 6.93
N PHE A 144 -7.38 -19.69 6.66
CA PHE A 144 -7.43 -18.49 7.48
C PHE A 144 -8.86 -18.22 7.97
N VAL A 145 -8.96 -17.66 9.18
CA VAL A 145 -10.21 -17.08 9.69
C VAL A 145 -9.89 -15.71 10.26
N LYS A 146 -10.54 -14.69 9.71
CA LYS A 146 -10.43 -13.30 10.17
C LYS A 146 -11.57 -13.01 11.15
N VAL A 147 -11.25 -12.33 12.24
CA VAL A 147 -12.17 -12.02 13.33
C VAL A 147 -12.04 -10.55 13.71
N ASP A 148 -13.14 -9.82 13.58
CA ASP A 148 -13.24 -8.41 13.94
C ASP A 148 -13.12 -8.20 15.46
N MET A 149 -12.25 -7.28 15.85
CA MET A 149 -11.99 -6.88 17.23
C MET A 149 -12.89 -5.73 17.72
N LEU A 150 -13.59 -5.02 16.85
CA LEU A 150 -14.49 -3.91 17.20
C LEU A 150 -15.91 -4.37 17.54
N ASP A 151 -16.41 -5.39 16.84
CA ASP A 151 -17.80 -5.85 16.95
C ASP A 151 -17.99 -6.99 17.99
N ALA A 152 -16.90 -7.47 18.61
CA ALA A 152 -16.95 -8.57 19.56
C ALA A 152 -16.98 -8.10 21.02
N ASP A 153 -17.99 -8.55 21.78
CA ASP A 153 -17.95 -8.51 23.26
C ASP A 153 -16.73 -9.34 23.73
N PRO A 154 -15.85 -8.82 24.62
CA PRO A 154 -14.63 -9.51 25.05
C PRO A 154 -14.85 -10.96 25.51
N ASP A 155 -15.96 -11.25 26.19
CA ASP A 155 -16.26 -12.61 26.66
C ASP A 155 -16.61 -13.54 25.47
N THR A 156 -17.32 -13.01 24.47
CA THR A 156 -17.70 -13.77 23.27
C THR A 156 -16.52 -13.97 22.31
N LEU A 157 -15.56 -13.04 22.29
CA LEU A 157 -14.33 -13.16 21.52
C LEU A 157 -13.46 -14.31 22.04
N GLN A 158 -13.29 -14.42 23.36
CA GLN A 158 -12.50 -15.51 23.96
C GLN A 158 -13.10 -16.89 23.66
N ASP A 159 -14.43 -17.03 23.75
CA ASP A 159 -15.14 -18.26 23.41
C ASP A 159 -14.99 -18.60 21.92
N THR A 160 -15.08 -17.60 21.05
CA THR A 160 -14.91 -17.76 19.59
C THR A 160 -13.51 -18.27 19.27
N VAL A 161 -12.48 -17.63 19.80
CA VAL A 161 -11.08 -18.06 19.61
C VAL A 161 -10.86 -19.47 20.15
N THR A 162 -11.39 -19.79 21.34
CA THR A 162 -11.27 -21.12 21.95
C THR A 162 -11.87 -22.21 21.05
N ARG A 163 -13.03 -21.94 20.43
CA ARG A 163 -13.67 -22.87 19.49
C ARG A 163 -12.89 -22.99 18.18
N LEU A 164 -12.43 -21.87 17.61
CA LEU A 164 -11.62 -21.90 16.39
C LEU A 164 -10.31 -22.67 16.60
N ARG A 165 -9.69 -22.57 17.77
CA ARG A 165 -8.48 -23.33 18.13
C ARG A 165 -8.67 -24.84 18.24
N GLN A 166 -9.91 -25.35 18.19
CA GLN A 166 -10.17 -26.79 18.02
C GLN A 166 -9.81 -27.29 16.60
N HIS A 167 -9.57 -26.36 15.67
CA HIS A 167 -9.14 -26.61 14.30
C HIS A 167 -7.67 -26.17 14.13
N PRO A 168 -6.70 -27.08 14.37
CA PRO A 168 -5.27 -26.71 14.44
C PRO A 168 -4.66 -26.29 13.10
N HIS A 169 -5.36 -26.53 11.99
CA HIS A 169 -4.94 -26.10 10.65
C HIS A 169 -5.28 -24.65 10.34
N LEU A 170 -6.10 -23.98 11.17
CA LEU A 170 -6.51 -22.60 10.95
C LEU A 170 -5.48 -21.61 11.50
N THR A 171 -5.13 -20.64 10.67
CA THR A 171 -4.40 -19.43 11.06
C THR A 171 -5.42 -18.34 11.38
N LEU A 172 -5.36 -17.77 12.58
CA LEU A 172 -6.31 -16.73 13.01
C LEU A 172 -5.75 -15.33 12.75
N VAL A 173 -6.54 -14.49 12.10
CA VAL A 173 -6.21 -13.09 11.81
C VAL A 173 -7.11 -12.19 12.65
N ALA A 174 -6.53 -11.29 13.45
CA ALA A 174 -7.28 -10.25 14.15
C ALA A 174 -7.36 -9.00 13.28
N GLU A 175 -8.56 -8.49 13.03
CA GLU A 175 -8.77 -7.35 12.15
C GLU A 175 -9.38 -6.14 12.86
N ARG A 176 -9.35 -4.98 12.18
CA ARG A 176 -9.78 -3.67 12.68
C ARG A 176 -9.14 -3.25 14.02
N LEU A 177 -7.84 -3.55 14.17
CA LEU A 177 -7.05 -3.12 15.34
C LEU A 177 -6.76 -1.61 15.29
N GLU A 178 -7.35 -0.83 16.20
CA GLU A 178 -7.19 0.62 16.26
C GLU A 178 -6.22 1.09 17.36
N THR A 179 -6.00 0.26 18.38
CA THR A 179 -5.24 0.61 19.58
C THR A 179 -4.23 -0.46 19.99
N GLU A 180 -3.17 -0.04 20.69
CA GLU A 180 -2.16 -0.93 21.29
C GLU A 180 -2.77 -1.96 22.24
N GLN A 181 -3.81 -1.54 22.96
CA GLN A 181 -4.51 -2.41 23.89
C GLN A 181 -5.23 -3.54 23.15
N GLN A 182 -5.87 -3.26 22.01
CA GLN A 182 -6.48 -4.30 21.18
C GLN A 182 -5.43 -5.23 20.59
N LEU A 183 -4.29 -4.71 20.13
CA LEU A 183 -3.18 -5.53 19.61
C LEU A 183 -2.62 -6.48 20.67
N THR A 184 -2.37 -5.96 21.87
CA THR A 184 -1.91 -6.76 23.02
C THR A 184 -2.95 -7.83 23.36
N HIS A 185 -4.22 -7.45 23.43
CA HIS A 185 -5.31 -8.37 23.74
C HIS A 185 -5.45 -9.50 22.69
N ALA A 186 -5.40 -9.17 21.40
CA ALA A 186 -5.42 -10.16 20.32
C ALA A 186 -4.21 -11.11 20.40
N THR A 187 -3.04 -10.57 20.72
CA THR A 187 -1.82 -11.38 20.90
C THR A 187 -1.99 -12.37 22.06
N ASP A 188 -2.52 -11.90 23.20
CA ASP A 188 -2.74 -12.72 24.41
C ASP A 188 -3.82 -13.79 24.21
N LEU A 189 -4.87 -13.49 23.43
CA LEU A 189 -5.87 -14.47 22.99
C LEU A 189 -5.29 -15.52 22.04
N GLY A 190 -4.10 -15.25 21.51
CA GLY A 190 -3.33 -16.18 20.71
C GLY A 190 -3.56 -16.03 19.22
N PHE A 191 -4.04 -14.91 18.68
CA PHE A 191 -4.09 -14.67 17.24
C PHE A 191 -2.71 -14.81 16.58
N ASP A 192 -2.68 -15.27 15.33
CA ASP A 192 -1.43 -15.55 14.60
C ASP A 192 -0.98 -14.36 13.75
N LEU A 193 -1.94 -13.67 13.15
CA LEU A 193 -1.75 -12.53 12.26
C LEU A 193 -2.64 -11.36 12.68
N PHE A 194 -2.28 -10.16 12.23
CA PHE A 194 -2.89 -8.91 12.67
C PHE A 194 -3.08 -7.94 11.50
N GLN A 195 -4.21 -7.23 11.52
CA GLN A 195 -4.55 -6.21 10.54
C GLN A 195 -5.27 -5.05 11.22
N GLY A 196 -4.83 -3.81 10.95
CA GLY A 196 -5.43 -2.63 11.56
C GLY A 196 -4.54 -1.40 11.54
N HIS A 197 -5.13 -0.26 11.88
CA HIS A 197 -4.50 1.07 11.81
C HIS A 197 -3.30 1.23 12.76
N VAL A 198 -3.29 0.51 13.88
CA VAL A 198 -2.21 0.60 14.88
C VAL A 198 -0.87 0.04 14.36
N LEU A 199 -0.91 -0.97 13.47
CA LEU A 199 0.25 -1.78 13.10
C LEU A 199 1.26 -1.09 12.17
N GLY A 200 0.84 -0.04 11.45
CA GLY A 200 1.71 0.70 10.51
C GLY A 200 2.55 1.81 11.16
N ARG A 201 2.31 2.10 12.45
CA ARG A 201 3.03 3.18 13.16
C ARG A 201 4.32 2.64 13.78
N PRO A 202 5.46 3.35 13.69
CA PRO A 202 6.68 2.93 14.38
C PRO A 202 6.44 2.91 15.89
N HIS A 203 6.59 1.74 16.53
CA HIS A 203 6.36 1.53 17.96
C HIS A 203 7.58 1.92 18.84
N VAL A 204 8.43 2.85 18.37
CA VAL A 204 9.65 3.21 19.12
C VAL A 204 9.40 4.43 20.01
N THR A 205 9.45 4.18 21.31
CA THR A 205 9.34 5.10 22.46
C THR A 205 10.49 6.12 22.58
N THR A 206 11.23 6.40 21.51
CA THR A 206 12.25 7.45 21.50
C THR A 206 12.10 8.32 20.28
N THR A 207 11.51 9.50 20.47
CA THR A 207 11.60 10.64 19.56
C THR A 207 13.09 11.01 19.43
N HIS A 208 13.82 10.37 18.53
CA HIS A 208 15.17 10.79 18.20
C HIS A 208 15.02 12.07 17.38
N ALA A 209 15.48 13.19 17.92
CA ALA A 209 15.61 14.41 17.13
C ALA A 209 16.48 14.11 15.90
N LEU A 210 16.04 14.55 14.73
CA LEU A 210 16.77 14.38 13.47
C LEU A 210 18.24 14.80 13.65
N SER A 211 19.16 13.92 13.28
CA SER A 211 20.58 14.29 13.30
C SER A 211 20.86 15.36 12.23
N PRO A 212 21.94 16.15 12.35
CA PRO A 212 22.34 17.08 11.30
C PRO A 212 22.56 16.41 9.94
N SER A 213 22.91 15.11 9.93
CA SER A 213 23.04 14.32 8.69
C SER A 213 21.68 14.03 8.07
N ASP A 214 20.66 13.74 8.89
CA ASP A 214 19.30 13.46 8.43
C ASP A 214 18.65 14.72 7.83
N LEU A 215 18.86 15.88 8.45
CA LEU A 215 18.41 17.16 7.91
C LEU A 215 19.03 17.47 6.54
N ARG A 216 20.32 17.23 6.36
CA ARG A 216 20.99 17.44 5.06
C ARG A 216 20.48 16.51 3.97
N ARG A 217 20.15 15.26 4.32
CA ARG A 217 19.56 14.33 3.35
C ARG A 217 18.16 14.78 2.94
N LEU A 218 17.35 15.28 3.88
CA LEU A 218 16.06 15.90 3.55
C LEU A 218 16.21 17.16 2.70
N GLU A 219 17.20 18.02 2.98
CA GLU A 219 17.53 19.17 2.13
C GLU A 219 17.83 18.73 0.69
N LEU A 220 18.66 17.67 0.52
CA LEU A 220 18.92 17.09 -0.79
C LEU A 220 17.64 16.55 -1.45
N LEU A 221 16.75 15.90 -0.71
CA LEU A 221 15.45 15.46 -1.25
C LEU A 221 14.60 16.62 -1.73
N THR A 222 14.55 17.70 -0.96
CA THR A 222 13.78 18.88 -1.33
C THR A 222 14.36 19.57 -2.55
N ALA A 223 15.70 19.68 -2.65
CA ALA A 223 16.38 20.26 -3.79
C ALA A 223 16.25 19.40 -5.06
N LEU A 224 16.19 18.07 -4.89
CA LEU A 224 15.98 17.14 -6.00
C LEU A 224 14.63 17.34 -6.68
N HIS A 225 13.58 17.66 -5.92
CA HIS A 225 12.21 17.85 -6.42
C HIS A 225 11.85 19.33 -6.63
N ASP A 226 12.86 20.20 -6.73
CA ASP A 226 12.66 21.56 -7.22
C ASP A 226 12.56 21.53 -8.76
N ASP A 227 11.57 22.24 -9.31
CA ASP A 227 11.34 22.37 -10.76
C ASP A 227 12.53 23.07 -11.45
N ASP A 228 13.26 23.93 -10.72
CA ASP A 228 14.43 24.68 -11.19
C ASP A 228 15.77 24.01 -10.79
N ALA A 229 15.75 22.74 -10.39
CA ALA A 229 16.92 22.06 -9.86
C ALA A 229 18.09 21.99 -10.88
N ASP A 230 19.23 22.60 -10.53
CA ASP A 230 20.46 22.48 -11.30
C ASP A 230 21.15 21.13 -11.04
N ILE A 231 21.47 20.41 -12.12
CA ILE A 231 22.25 19.16 -12.10
C ILE A 231 23.59 19.36 -11.37
N GLY A 232 24.22 20.53 -11.52
CA GLY A 232 25.45 20.88 -10.80
C GLY A 232 25.22 20.91 -9.29
N HIS A 233 24.18 21.63 -8.85
CA HIS A 233 23.79 21.72 -7.44
C HIS A 233 23.43 20.35 -6.82
N ILE A 234 22.69 19.51 -7.54
CA ILE A 234 22.34 18.14 -7.09
C ILE A 234 23.61 17.28 -6.95
N ALA A 235 24.52 17.35 -7.92
CA ALA A 235 25.77 16.60 -7.86
C ALA A 235 26.64 17.06 -6.68
N ASP A 236 26.67 18.36 -6.39
CA ASP A 236 27.40 18.93 -5.26
C ASP A 236 26.79 18.48 -3.92
N LEU A 237 25.46 18.57 -3.78
CA LEU A 237 24.75 18.06 -2.59
C LEU A 237 24.97 16.56 -2.40
N THR A 238 24.87 15.77 -3.48
CA THR A 238 25.14 14.32 -3.44
C THR A 238 26.59 14.04 -3.04
N ALA A 239 27.54 14.86 -3.49
CA ALA A 239 28.96 14.71 -3.15
C ALA A 239 29.26 14.99 -1.66
N THR A 240 28.39 15.73 -0.95
CA THR A 240 28.57 16.00 0.48
C THR A 240 28.27 14.79 1.38
N ASP A 241 27.56 13.77 0.87
CA ASP A 241 27.34 12.49 1.56
C ASP A 241 28.12 11.36 0.83
N PRO A 242 29.27 10.91 1.35
CA PRO A 242 30.08 9.86 0.73
C PRO A 242 29.35 8.53 0.54
N ALA A 243 28.39 8.20 1.41
CA ALA A 243 27.62 6.96 1.30
C ALA A 243 26.63 7.04 0.13
N LEU A 244 25.94 8.17 0.00
CA LEU A 244 25.03 8.43 -1.11
C LEU A 244 25.79 8.52 -2.44
N ALA A 245 26.90 9.25 -2.48
CA ALA A 245 27.77 9.35 -3.66
C ALA A 245 28.24 7.97 -4.16
N LEU A 246 28.68 7.09 -3.26
CA LEU A 246 29.11 5.74 -3.60
C LEU A 246 27.95 4.90 -4.14
N ARG A 247 26.75 5.02 -3.57
CA ARG A 247 25.55 4.29 -4.02
C ARG A 247 25.08 4.78 -5.40
N VAL A 248 25.06 6.09 -5.65
CA VAL A 248 24.73 6.67 -6.96
C VAL A 248 25.71 6.21 -8.04
N LEU A 249 27.02 6.19 -7.74
CA LEU A 249 28.05 5.68 -8.64
C LEU A 249 27.90 4.18 -8.93
N ARG A 250 27.62 3.36 -7.90
CA ARG A 250 27.38 1.92 -8.06
C ARG A 250 26.14 1.64 -8.91
N ALA A 251 25.03 2.34 -8.63
CA ALA A 251 23.78 2.21 -9.39
C ALA A 251 23.98 2.60 -10.87
N SER A 252 24.69 3.69 -11.13
CA SER A 252 25.02 4.13 -12.49
C SER A 252 25.85 3.10 -13.25
N ASN A 253 26.84 2.51 -12.60
CA ASN A 253 27.68 1.47 -13.20
C ASN A 253 26.95 0.14 -13.42
N SER A 254 25.98 -0.19 -12.55
CA SER A 254 25.10 -1.34 -12.74
C SER A 254 24.17 -1.15 -13.95
N ALA A 255 23.55 0.04 -14.07
CA ALA A 255 22.74 0.41 -15.23
C ALA A 255 23.55 0.50 -16.53
N ALA A 256 24.84 0.83 -16.44
CA ALA A 256 25.78 0.87 -17.56
C ALA A 256 26.38 -0.51 -17.93
N SER A 257 25.87 -1.61 -17.37
CA SER A 257 26.36 -2.97 -17.64
C SER A 257 26.37 -3.26 -19.14
N GLY A 258 27.57 -3.36 -19.73
CA GLY A 258 27.78 -3.54 -21.18
C GLY A 258 28.46 -2.36 -21.89
N MET A 259 28.68 -1.23 -21.21
CA MET A 259 29.48 -0.11 -21.73
C MET A 259 30.99 -0.34 -21.53
N SER A 260 31.81 0.24 -22.42
CA SER A 260 33.28 0.13 -22.36
C SER A 260 33.94 1.02 -21.30
N LYS A 261 33.19 1.93 -20.69
CA LYS A 261 33.67 2.86 -19.66
C LYS A 261 32.76 2.84 -18.43
N THR A 262 33.38 2.70 -17.27
CA THR A 262 32.75 2.90 -15.96
C THR A 262 32.59 4.39 -15.69
N VAL A 263 31.46 4.77 -15.10
CA VAL A 263 31.18 6.12 -14.61
C VAL A 263 32.01 6.39 -13.35
N ASP A 264 32.85 7.42 -13.39
CA ASP A 264 33.81 7.78 -12.34
C ASP A 264 33.53 9.14 -11.67
N SER A 265 32.53 9.89 -12.14
CA SER A 265 32.09 11.15 -11.53
C SER A 265 30.60 11.15 -11.18
N ILE A 266 30.24 11.79 -10.07
CA ILE A 266 28.84 11.94 -9.63
C ILE A 266 28.04 12.71 -10.68
N ARG A 267 28.65 13.72 -11.30
CA ARG A 267 28.02 14.49 -12.37
C ARG A 267 27.68 13.62 -13.58
N ASP A 268 28.59 12.75 -14.01
CA ASP A 268 28.36 11.83 -15.14
C ASP A 268 27.34 10.75 -14.79
N ALA A 269 27.35 10.28 -13.53
CA ALA A 269 26.31 9.40 -13.00
C ALA A 269 24.93 10.06 -13.06
N VAL A 270 24.87 11.34 -12.69
CA VAL A 270 23.62 12.10 -12.70
C VAL A 270 23.10 12.33 -14.13
N ILE A 271 24.01 12.59 -15.07
CA ILE A 271 23.66 12.76 -16.49
C ILE A 271 23.21 11.44 -17.12
N LEU A 272 23.88 10.32 -16.79
CA LEU A 272 23.62 9.01 -17.40
C LEU A 272 22.28 8.41 -16.95
N LEU A 273 21.96 8.48 -15.66
CA LEU A 273 20.71 7.93 -15.12
C LEU A 273 19.49 8.79 -15.48
N GLY A 274 19.71 10.09 -15.71
CA GLY A 274 18.65 11.07 -15.89
C GLY A 274 18.04 11.52 -14.56
N LEU A 275 17.63 12.79 -14.50
CA LEU A 275 17.21 13.46 -13.28
C LEU A 275 16.07 12.73 -12.54
N GLN A 276 15.06 12.24 -13.28
CA GLN A 276 13.92 11.55 -12.69
C GLN A 276 14.31 10.26 -11.95
N ARG A 277 15.19 9.44 -12.54
CA ARG A 277 15.61 8.18 -11.90
C ARG A 277 16.44 8.44 -10.64
N ILE A 278 17.20 9.52 -10.62
CA ILE A 278 18.02 9.90 -9.45
C ILE A 278 17.14 10.45 -8.34
N ARG A 279 16.13 11.26 -8.67
CA ARG A 279 15.11 11.70 -7.72
C ARG A 279 14.50 10.49 -7.01
N ASP A 280 13.98 9.53 -7.77
CA ASP A 280 13.35 8.31 -7.23
C ASP A 280 14.31 7.50 -6.35
N TRP A 281 15.55 7.29 -6.81
CA TRP A 281 16.56 6.48 -6.12
C TRP A 281 17.12 7.14 -4.86
N VAL A 282 17.47 8.42 -4.92
CA VAL A 282 17.98 9.17 -3.77
C VAL A 282 16.88 9.33 -2.73
N THR A 283 15.62 9.53 -3.16
CA THR A 283 14.44 9.49 -2.28
C THR A 283 14.39 8.24 -1.45
N LEU A 284 14.45 7.08 -2.11
CA LEU A 284 14.41 5.80 -1.44
C LEU A 284 15.57 5.62 -0.46
N MET A 285 16.81 5.90 -0.88
CA MET A 285 17.99 5.74 -0.01
C MET A 285 17.96 6.63 1.22
N VAL A 286 17.54 7.89 1.04
CA VAL A 286 17.47 8.84 2.13
C VAL A 286 16.42 8.41 3.15
N ILE A 287 15.23 8.02 2.69
CA ILE A 287 14.15 7.62 3.60
C ILE A 287 14.52 6.31 4.31
N SER A 288 15.07 5.31 3.61
CA SER A 288 15.47 4.04 4.21
C SER A 288 16.53 4.20 5.29
N ASP A 289 17.53 5.05 5.04
CA ASP A 289 18.63 5.27 5.98
C ASP A 289 18.20 6.12 7.20
N MET A 290 17.26 7.04 7.02
CA MET A 290 16.82 7.97 8.06
C MET A 290 15.79 7.38 9.03
N THR A 291 14.88 6.58 8.50
CA THR A 291 13.67 6.20 9.24
C THR A 291 13.81 4.85 9.94
N HIS A 292 14.81 4.04 9.58
CA HIS A 292 14.86 2.61 9.91
C HIS A 292 13.53 1.89 9.62
N ALA A 293 12.74 2.43 8.69
CA ALA A 293 11.42 1.95 8.38
C ALA A 293 11.49 0.58 7.70
N THR A 294 10.44 -0.22 7.89
CA THR A 294 10.26 -1.46 7.14
C THR A 294 10.03 -1.14 5.66
N ASP A 295 10.29 -2.10 4.78
CA ASP A 295 10.04 -1.95 3.34
C ASP A 295 8.60 -1.52 3.04
N ASP A 296 7.63 -1.98 3.83
CA ASP A 296 6.21 -1.62 3.66
C ASP A 296 5.91 -0.17 4.06
N GLN A 297 6.51 0.30 5.15
CA GLN A 297 6.43 1.69 5.59
C GLN A 297 7.04 2.65 4.55
N LEU A 298 8.17 2.25 3.96
CA LEU A 298 8.76 2.96 2.82
C LEU A 298 7.84 2.93 1.60
N THR A 299 7.26 1.77 1.28
CA THR A 299 6.31 1.61 0.17
C THR A 299 5.12 2.55 0.30
N THR A 300 4.50 2.59 1.47
CA THR A 300 3.34 3.43 1.75
C THR A 300 3.68 4.92 1.62
N THR A 301 4.85 5.32 2.11
CA THR A 301 5.34 6.71 2.00
C THR A 301 5.58 7.12 0.55
N LEU A 302 6.16 6.23 -0.26
CA LEU A 302 6.41 6.47 -1.68
C LEU A 302 5.10 6.52 -2.49
N ILE A 303 4.13 5.66 -2.20
CA ILE A 303 2.80 5.69 -2.82
C ILE A 303 2.14 7.04 -2.59
N ARG A 304 2.15 7.55 -1.36
CA ARG A 304 1.57 8.86 -1.03
C ARG A 304 2.17 9.98 -1.86
N GLY A 305 3.51 10.06 -1.92
CA GLY A 305 4.21 11.04 -2.76
C GLY A 305 3.80 10.93 -4.23
N ARG A 306 3.79 9.70 -4.76
CA ARG A 306 3.46 9.45 -6.17
C ARG A 306 2.00 9.77 -6.52
N MET A 307 1.06 9.51 -5.61
CA MET A 307 -0.34 9.89 -5.80
C MET A 307 -0.52 11.41 -5.79
N CYS A 308 0.14 12.12 -4.86
CA CYS A 308 0.12 13.59 -4.85
C CYS A 308 0.66 14.17 -6.16
N HIS A 309 1.75 13.62 -6.69
CA HIS A 309 2.32 13.98 -7.99
C HIS A 309 1.31 13.78 -9.13
N SER A 310 0.70 12.60 -9.24
CA SER A 310 -0.25 12.27 -10.30
C SER A 310 -1.49 13.16 -10.25
N LEU A 311 -2.03 13.42 -9.05
CA LEU A 311 -3.21 14.27 -8.88
C LEU A 311 -2.90 15.73 -9.20
N ALA A 312 -1.71 16.21 -8.86
CA ALA A 312 -1.27 17.56 -9.18
C ALA A 312 -1.13 17.78 -10.69
N ASP A 313 -0.57 16.80 -11.42
CA ASP A 313 -0.44 16.84 -12.88
C ASP A 313 -1.82 17.00 -13.56
N HIS A 314 -2.81 16.21 -13.15
CA HIS A 314 -4.19 16.33 -13.64
C HIS A 314 -4.86 17.67 -13.30
N ARG A 315 -4.44 18.33 -12.22
CA ARG A 315 -4.96 19.63 -11.78
C ARG A 315 -4.17 20.82 -12.33
N GLY A 316 -3.13 20.59 -13.13
CA GLY A 316 -2.26 21.65 -13.66
C GLY A 316 -1.44 22.36 -12.56
N LEU A 317 -1.14 21.67 -11.47
CA LEU A 317 -0.26 22.11 -10.39
C LEU A 317 1.14 21.54 -10.60
N SER A 318 2.16 22.05 -9.90
CA SER A 318 3.52 21.48 -9.95
C SER A 318 3.51 20.05 -9.39
N PRO A 319 3.78 19.02 -10.22
CA PRO A 319 3.80 17.63 -9.77
C PRO A 319 4.93 17.34 -8.79
N ASP A 320 6.09 17.96 -8.98
CA ASP A 320 7.28 17.76 -8.14
C ASP A 320 7.09 18.40 -6.74
N ALA A 321 6.46 19.58 -6.68
CA ALA A 321 6.08 20.19 -5.41
C ALA A 321 5.06 19.32 -4.65
N ALA A 322 4.07 18.76 -5.35
CA ALA A 322 3.07 17.88 -4.75
C ALA A 322 3.68 16.55 -4.27
N PHE A 323 4.63 15.98 -5.04
CA PHE A 323 5.39 14.81 -4.61
C PHE A 323 6.09 15.08 -3.27
N THR A 324 6.80 16.21 -3.18
CA THR A 324 7.52 16.63 -1.98
C THR A 324 6.60 16.77 -0.77
N VAL A 325 5.42 17.38 -0.96
CA VAL A 325 4.40 17.49 0.10
C VAL A 325 3.93 16.12 0.57
N GLY A 326 3.58 15.21 -0.36
CA GLY A 326 3.17 13.84 0.00
C GLY A 326 4.26 13.06 0.71
N LEU A 327 5.49 13.16 0.21
CA LEU A 327 6.67 12.49 0.74
C LEU A 327 7.01 12.94 2.15
N LEU A 328 7.16 14.25 2.38
CA LEU A 328 7.51 14.81 3.69
C LEU A 328 6.42 14.53 4.73
N SER A 329 5.15 14.52 4.31
CA SER A 329 4.06 14.07 5.18
C SER A 329 4.23 12.61 5.60
N GLY A 330 4.61 11.71 4.69
CA GLY A 330 4.88 10.31 5.04
C GLY A 330 6.13 10.14 5.91
N VAL A 331 7.21 10.84 5.60
CA VAL A 331 8.44 10.80 6.41
C VAL A 331 8.17 11.27 7.84
N ALA A 332 7.40 12.35 8.03
CA ALA A 332 7.03 12.83 9.36
C ALA A 332 6.26 11.77 10.18
N ASP A 333 5.36 11.03 9.53
CA ASP A 333 4.65 9.90 10.15
C ASP A 333 5.64 8.77 10.53
N LEU A 334 6.61 8.45 9.66
CA LEU A 334 7.62 7.42 9.91
C LEU A 334 8.59 7.73 11.05
N ILE A 335 8.96 9.00 11.24
CA ILE A 335 9.84 9.41 12.35
C ILE A 335 9.05 9.82 13.60
N ASN A 336 7.71 9.73 13.55
CA ASN A 336 6.79 10.13 14.62
C ASN A 336 7.06 11.56 15.13
N GLN A 337 7.28 12.50 14.22
CA GLN A 337 7.59 13.91 14.53
C GLN A 337 6.48 14.82 13.99
N PRO A 338 6.06 15.86 14.75
CA PRO A 338 5.13 16.85 14.22
C PRO A 338 5.66 17.48 12.93
N ILE A 339 4.87 17.44 11.86
CA ILE A 339 5.28 17.96 10.53
C ILE A 339 5.75 19.42 10.58
N GLY A 340 5.20 20.24 11.49
CA GLY A 340 5.63 21.62 11.70
C GLY A 340 7.06 21.76 12.20
N ASP A 341 7.58 20.79 12.96
CA ASP A 341 8.98 20.78 13.39
C ASP A 341 9.90 20.44 12.22
N LEU A 342 9.50 19.47 11.38
CA LEU A 342 10.23 19.08 10.17
C LEU A 342 10.33 20.26 9.19
N VAL A 343 9.20 20.91 8.90
CA VAL A 343 9.12 22.03 7.96
C VAL A 343 9.98 23.22 8.37
N ARG A 344 10.07 23.52 9.68
CA ARG A 344 10.92 24.61 10.19
C ARG A 344 12.42 24.38 9.98
N SER A 345 12.82 23.13 9.78
CA SER A 345 14.22 22.73 9.60
C SER A 345 14.64 22.63 8.14
N LEU A 346 13.71 22.82 7.19
CA LEU A 346 13.95 22.64 5.76
C LEU A 346 13.70 23.94 4.97
N PRO A 347 14.51 24.23 3.93
CA PRO A 347 14.32 25.41 3.08
C PRO A 347 13.21 25.16 2.04
N LEU A 348 11.95 25.12 2.48
CA LEU A 348 10.80 24.85 1.62
C LEU A 348 10.20 26.13 1.02
N ALA A 349 9.62 26.01 -0.17
CA ALA A 349 8.81 27.07 -0.77
C ALA A 349 7.60 27.42 0.13
N PRO A 350 7.10 28.68 0.11
CA PRO A 350 5.97 29.10 0.94
C PRO A 350 4.70 28.27 0.72
N ASP A 351 4.46 27.82 -0.51
CA ASP A 351 3.27 27.03 -0.86
C ASP A 351 3.36 25.60 -0.31
N THR A 352 4.53 24.96 -0.39
CA THR A 352 4.83 23.65 0.21
C THR A 352 4.73 23.72 1.74
N THR A 353 5.27 24.78 2.35
CA THR A 353 5.19 25.04 3.79
C THR A 353 3.73 25.11 4.25
N ARG A 354 2.91 25.95 3.61
CA ARG A 354 1.48 26.12 3.96
C ARG A 354 0.66 24.84 3.73
N ALA A 355 0.99 24.05 2.71
CA ALA A 355 0.34 22.78 2.44
C ALA A 355 0.58 21.75 3.55
N LEU A 356 1.81 21.70 4.08
CA LEU A 356 2.21 20.76 5.13
C LEU A 356 1.76 21.19 6.54
N THR A 357 1.83 22.48 6.88
CA THR A 357 1.51 22.97 8.23
C THR A 357 0.04 23.34 8.41
N ASP A 358 -0.53 24.06 7.44
CA ASP A 358 -1.85 24.67 7.56
C ASP A 358 -2.91 23.88 6.78
N HIS A 359 -2.49 22.84 6.04
CA HIS A 359 -3.33 22.09 5.11
C HIS A 359 -4.10 22.99 4.13
N SER A 360 -3.44 24.05 3.66
CA SER A 360 -4.08 25.10 2.86
C SER A 360 -3.47 25.25 1.47
N GLY A 361 -4.27 25.80 0.54
CA GLY A 361 -3.87 26.03 -0.84
C GLY A 361 -3.93 24.76 -1.70
N PRO A 362 -3.65 24.88 -3.01
CA PRO A 362 -3.87 23.78 -3.95
C PRO A 362 -3.09 22.50 -3.63
N LEU A 363 -1.85 22.61 -3.14
CA LEU A 363 -1.04 21.47 -2.70
C LEU A 363 -1.55 20.87 -1.38
N GLY A 364 -2.10 21.69 -0.48
CA GLY A 364 -2.75 21.23 0.73
C GLY A 364 -4.01 20.43 0.43
N ASP A 365 -4.82 20.89 -0.53
CA ASP A 365 -6.02 20.19 -1.00
C ASP A 365 -5.68 18.83 -1.64
N VAL A 366 -4.57 18.76 -2.40
CA VAL A 366 -4.04 17.50 -2.95
C VAL A 366 -3.68 16.54 -1.83
N LEU A 367 -2.87 16.98 -0.85
CA LEU A 367 -2.48 16.14 0.29
C LEU A 367 -3.70 15.69 1.10
N ALA A 368 -4.66 16.57 1.35
CA ALA A 368 -5.89 16.24 2.07
C ALA A 368 -6.72 15.20 1.31
N THR A 369 -6.82 15.33 -0.01
CA THR A 369 -7.52 14.34 -0.87
C THR A 369 -6.87 12.97 -0.76
N ILE A 370 -5.53 12.91 -0.86
CA ILE A 370 -4.78 11.66 -0.77
C ILE A 370 -4.88 11.03 0.63
N ARG A 371 -4.75 11.82 1.70
CA ARG A 371 -4.91 11.33 3.07
C ARG A 371 -6.35 10.87 3.36
N ALA A 372 -7.35 11.51 2.76
CA ALA A 372 -8.73 11.04 2.86
C ALA A 372 -8.88 9.68 2.16
N TYR A 373 -8.31 9.52 0.96
CA TYR A 373 -8.28 8.26 0.23
C TYR A 373 -7.62 7.12 1.04
N GLU A 374 -6.50 7.41 1.73
CA GLU A 374 -5.82 6.44 2.60
C GLU A 374 -6.63 6.05 3.84
N ASN A 375 -7.41 6.99 4.41
CA ASN A 375 -8.04 6.80 5.73
C ASN A 375 -9.53 6.40 5.66
N THR A 376 -10.27 6.70 4.58
CA THR A 376 -11.72 6.45 4.51
C THR A 376 -12.26 6.27 3.08
N SER A 377 -13.29 5.43 2.98
CA SER A 377 -14.05 5.01 1.78
C SER A 377 -14.90 6.11 1.12
N THR A 378 -14.43 7.35 1.01
CA THR A 378 -15.24 8.42 0.41
C THR A 378 -15.13 8.43 -1.11
N ASP A 379 -16.31 8.62 -1.74
CA ASP A 379 -16.53 8.86 -3.17
C ASP A 379 -15.46 9.79 -3.73
N THR A 380 -14.49 9.19 -4.41
CA THR A 380 -13.46 9.91 -5.14
C THR A 380 -13.43 9.42 -6.58
N ALA A 381 -13.02 10.30 -7.49
CA ALA A 381 -13.07 10.05 -8.91
C ALA A 381 -12.28 8.77 -9.30
N ASP A 382 -12.75 8.05 -10.32
CA ASP A 382 -12.09 6.87 -10.92
C ASP A 382 -10.58 7.08 -11.18
N ASP A 383 -10.19 8.33 -11.43
CA ASP A 383 -8.80 8.75 -11.65
C ASP A 383 -7.87 8.42 -10.46
N LEU A 384 -8.37 8.41 -9.21
CA LEU A 384 -7.52 8.13 -8.04
C LEU A 384 -7.19 6.64 -7.86
N ALA A 385 -8.11 5.74 -8.21
CA ALA A 385 -7.85 4.30 -8.10
C ALA A 385 -6.79 3.85 -9.11
N SER A 386 -6.87 4.37 -10.33
CA SER A 386 -5.85 4.15 -11.35
C SER A 386 -4.50 4.74 -10.94
N ALA A 387 -4.51 5.97 -10.40
CA ALA A 387 -3.29 6.60 -9.87
C ALA A 387 -2.68 5.82 -8.70
N TYR A 388 -3.49 5.24 -7.82
CA TYR A 388 -3.05 4.39 -6.72
C TYR A 388 -2.38 3.11 -7.22
N LEU A 389 -3.03 2.37 -8.11
CA LEU A 389 -2.48 1.13 -8.69
C LEU A 389 -1.17 1.40 -9.44
N ALA A 390 -1.11 2.49 -10.21
CA ALA A 390 0.12 2.91 -10.89
C ALA A 390 1.23 3.30 -9.90
N ALA A 391 0.88 3.99 -8.81
CA ALA A 391 1.81 4.35 -7.74
C ALA A 391 2.34 3.12 -6.99
N LEU A 392 1.47 2.13 -6.74
CA LEU A 392 1.79 0.85 -6.11
C LEU A 392 2.75 0.01 -6.99
N ALA A 393 2.45 -0.11 -8.27
CA ALA A 393 3.31 -0.79 -9.23
C ALA A 393 4.68 -0.10 -9.36
N TRP A 394 4.68 1.23 -9.39
CA TRP A 394 5.92 2.02 -9.43
C TRP A 394 6.74 1.86 -8.15
N SER A 395 6.13 1.90 -6.96
CA SER A 395 6.87 1.77 -5.70
C SER A 395 7.50 0.40 -5.55
N ASN A 396 6.78 -0.68 -5.87
CA ASN A 396 7.33 -2.04 -5.84
C ASN A 396 8.51 -2.20 -6.81
N ARG A 397 8.43 -1.70 -8.05
CA ARG A 397 9.59 -1.71 -8.98
C ARG A 397 10.79 -0.91 -8.48
N THR A 398 10.53 0.17 -7.74
CA THR A 398 11.56 1.07 -7.23
C THR A 398 12.23 0.48 -5.97
N LEU A 399 11.47 -0.26 -5.15
CA LEU A 399 11.91 -0.87 -3.89
C LEU A 399 12.53 -2.25 -4.03
N VAL A 400 12.26 -3.00 -5.11
CA VAL A 400 12.95 -4.28 -5.36
C VAL A 400 14.46 -4.02 -5.35
N PRO A 401 15.20 -4.60 -4.38
CA PRO A 401 16.59 -4.27 -4.22
C PRO A 401 17.40 -4.79 -5.40
N VAL A 402 18.38 -3.98 -5.80
CA VAL A 402 19.60 -4.40 -6.51
C VAL A 402 20.46 -5.38 -5.65
N SER A 403 19.89 -6.05 -4.64
CA SER A 403 20.55 -7.13 -3.89
C SER A 403 20.78 -8.38 -4.74
N ALA A 404 20.09 -8.53 -5.87
CA ALA A 404 20.38 -9.56 -6.86
C ALA A 404 21.72 -9.34 -7.59
N ALA A 405 22.31 -8.14 -7.51
CA ALA A 405 23.61 -7.86 -8.14
C ALA A 405 24.82 -8.31 -7.30
N ASP A 406 24.65 -8.53 -5.98
CA ASP A 406 25.76 -8.91 -5.08
C ASP A 406 25.79 -10.41 -4.72
N SER A 407 24.75 -11.18 -5.05
CA SER A 407 24.64 -12.61 -4.69
C SER A 407 24.92 -13.59 -5.83
N SER A 408 25.28 -13.10 -7.03
CA SER A 408 25.66 -13.93 -8.19
C SER A 408 27.17 -13.95 -8.51
N ARG A 409 28.01 -13.50 -7.57
CA ARG A 409 29.48 -13.63 -7.66
C ARG A 409 30.12 -14.02 -6.33
N VAL A 410 29.93 -15.27 -5.92
CA VAL A 410 30.98 -16.06 -5.23
C VAL A 410 30.93 -17.48 -5.77
#